data_AF-A0A202BSJ4-F1
#
_entry.id   AF-A0A202BSJ4-F1
#
_cell.length_a   1.000
_cell.length_b   1.000
_cell.length_c   1.000
_cell.angle_alpha   90.00
_cell.angle_beta   90.00
_cell.angle_gamma   90.00
#
_symmetry.space_group_name_H-M   'P 1'
#
loop_
_entity.id
_entity.type
_entity.pdbx_description
1 polymer ?
#
loop_
_entity_poly.entity_id
_entity_poly.type
_entity_poly.pdbx_seq_one_letter_code
_entity_poly.pdbx_strand_id
1 'polypeptide(L)'
;LEKIYHLSDSLRKIYNQNITKSVAMLKLAHWFKDVEESGFKSFSTLKNTIINHYNDILNYFEARSTNAAAESFNAKIKNFRLQLRGVKDRTFFLFRLTKLFA
;
A
#
# COMPACT_ATOMS: atom_id res chain seq x y z
N LEU A 1 -5.04 4.32 -23.80
CA LEU A 1 -3.76 4.32 -23.04
C LEU A 1 -3.58 5.62 -22.25
N GLU A 2 -3.70 6.77 -22.90
CA GLU A 2 -3.61 8.10 -22.25
C GLU A 2 -4.55 8.26 -21.03
N LYS A 3 -5.86 7.95 -21.18
CA LYS A 3 -6.81 8.00 -20.05
C LYS A 3 -6.43 7.12 -18.87
N ILE A 4 -5.94 5.91 -19.13
CA ILE A 4 -5.48 4.95 -18.10
C ILE A 4 -4.26 5.53 -17.36
N TYR A 5 -3.31 6.09 -18.12
CA TYR A 5 -2.15 6.75 -17.55
C TYR A 5 -2.55 7.93 -16.67
N HIS A 6 -3.47 8.77 -17.12
CA HIS A 6 -3.97 9.90 -16.34
C HIS A 6 -4.65 9.49 -15.05
N LEU A 7 -5.48 8.44 -15.06
CA LEU A 7 -6.12 7.92 -13.84
C LEU A 7 -5.10 7.38 -12.83
N SER A 8 -4.07 6.68 -13.30
CA SER A 8 -2.99 6.20 -12.44
C SER A 8 -2.14 7.34 -11.87
N ASP A 9 -1.77 8.31 -12.71
CA ASP A 9 -0.94 9.44 -12.32
C ASP A 9 -1.69 10.41 -11.39
N SER A 10 -3.00 10.62 -11.61
CA SER A 10 -3.83 11.44 -10.72
C SER A 10 -3.93 10.83 -9.32
N LEU A 11 -4.15 9.51 -9.22
CA LEU A 11 -4.11 8.80 -7.94
C LEU A 11 -2.74 8.94 -7.26
N ARG A 12 -1.65 8.75 -8.01
CA ARG A 12 -0.28 8.93 -7.49
C ARG A 12 -0.05 10.35 -6.93
N LYS A 13 -0.53 11.37 -7.66
CA LYS A 13 -0.44 12.77 -7.24
C LYS A 13 -1.17 13.02 -5.92
N ILE A 14 -2.34 12.41 -5.70
CA ILE A 14 -3.08 12.53 -4.44
C ILE A 14 -2.22 12.05 -3.26
N TYR A 15 -1.62 10.87 -3.35
CA TYR A 15 -0.79 10.30 -2.26
C TYR A 15 0.53 11.04 -2.02
N ASN A 16 1.12 11.62 -3.08
CA ASN A 16 2.39 12.33 -2.95
C ASN A 16 2.23 13.75 -2.37
N GLN A 17 1.03 14.32 -2.40
CA GLN A 17 0.75 15.63 -1.82
C GLN A 17 0.77 15.59 -0.29
N ASN A 18 1.31 16.64 0.33
CA ASN A 18 1.22 16.84 1.78
C ASN A 18 -0.09 17.57 2.10
N ILE A 19 -1.18 16.82 2.16
CA ILE A 19 -2.54 17.33 2.34
C ILE A 19 -3.19 16.69 3.56
N THR A 20 -4.14 17.40 4.16
CA THR A 20 -4.93 16.87 5.27
C THR A 20 -5.88 15.77 4.79
N LYS A 21 -6.33 14.94 5.74
CA LYS A 21 -7.31 13.88 5.50
C LYS A 21 -8.59 14.36 4.81
N SER A 22 -9.14 15.51 5.21
CA SER A 22 -10.35 16.09 4.59
C SER A 22 -10.13 16.47 3.13
N VAL A 23 -8.96 17.05 2.80
CA VAL A 23 -8.60 17.39 1.42
C VAL A 23 -8.35 16.13 0.59
N ALA A 24 -7.73 15.11 1.17
CA ALA A 24 -7.55 13.81 0.51
C ALA A 24 -8.89 13.12 0.21
N MET A 25 -9.85 13.15 1.16
CA MET A 25 -11.21 12.64 0.94
C MET A 25 -11.87 13.28 -0.29
N LEU A 26 -11.82 14.62 -0.37
CA LEU A 26 -12.42 15.34 -1.49
C LEU A 26 -11.76 14.96 -2.83
N LYS A 27 -10.44 14.89 -2.87
CA LYS A 27 -9.68 14.50 -4.07
C LYS A 27 -9.96 13.05 -4.49
N LEU A 28 -10.07 12.13 -3.54
CA LEU A 28 -10.44 10.74 -3.84
C LEU A 28 -11.87 10.64 -4.36
N ALA A 29 -12.81 11.43 -3.84
CA ALA A 29 -14.18 11.49 -4.36
C ALA A 29 -14.22 11.95 -5.82
N HIS A 30 -13.45 12.98 -6.18
CA HIS A 30 -13.29 13.38 -7.58
C HIS A 30 -12.69 12.27 -8.43
N TRP A 31 -11.64 11.61 -7.95
CA TRP A 31 -11.02 10.50 -8.65
C TRP A 31 -11.99 9.31 -8.85
N PHE A 32 -12.85 9.00 -7.88
CA PHE A 32 -13.89 7.97 -8.01
C PHE A 32 -14.87 8.29 -9.14
N LYS A 33 -15.28 9.55 -9.27
CA LYS A 33 -16.13 10.01 -10.36
C LYS A 33 -15.43 9.81 -11.71
N ASP A 34 -14.17 10.22 -11.83
CA ASP A 34 -13.38 10.03 -13.06
C ASP A 34 -13.25 8.55 -13.44
N VAL A 35 -13.09 7.67 -12.45
CA VAL A 35 -13.04 6.22 -12.66
C VAL A 35 -14.38 5.68 -13.17
N GLU A 36 -15.50 6.10 -12.59
CA GLU A 36 -16.84 5.69 -13.04
C GLU A 36 -17.10 6.13 -14.48
N GLU A 37 -16.78 7.39 -14.81
CA GLU A 37 -16.93 7.94 -16.16
C GLU A 37 -16.00 7.27 -17.19
N SER A 38 -14.86 6.73 -16.74
CA SER A 38 -13.91 6.05 -17.63
C SER A 38 -14.38 4.69 -18.15
N GLY A 39 -15.30 4.03 -17.44
CA GLY A 39 -15.81 2.70 -17.79
C GLY A 39 -14.79 1.54 -17.66
N PHE A 40 -13.59 1.77 -17.12
CA PHE A 40 -12.57 0.73 -17.00
C PHE A 40 -12.80 -0.19 -15.81
N LYS A 41 -13.12 -1.46 -16.08
CA LYS A 41 -13.37 -2.49 -15.05
C LYS A 41 -12.22 -2.64 -14.05
N SER A 42 -10.96 -2.54 -14.48
CA SER A 42 -9.79 -2.64 -13.61
C SER A 42 -9.75 -1.53 -12.55
N PHE A 43 -10.04 -0.29 -12.94
CA PHE A 43 -10.12 0.84 -12.01
C PHE A 43 -11.38 0.77 -11.15
N SER A 44 -12.50 0.25 -11.65
CA SER A 44 -13.69 0.01 -10.81
C SER A 44 -13.39 -0.98 -9.68
N THR A 45 -12.64 -2.05 -9.95
CA THR A 45 -12.18 -2.97 -8.89
C THR A 45 -11.28 -2.24 -7.88
N LEU A 46 -10.32 -1.44 -8.35
CA LEU A 46 -9.45 -0.65 -7.48
C LEU A 46 -10.24 0.33 -6.61
N LYS A 47 -11.20 1.06 -7.21
CA LYS A 47 -12.12 1.96 -6.51
C LYS A 47 -12.85 1.24 -5.38
N ASN A 48 -13.42 0.07 -5.66
CA ASN A 48 -14.14 -0.71 -4.66
C ASN A 48 -13.23 -1.15 -3.51
N THR A 49 -11.99 -1.56 -3.80
CA THR A 49 -11.00 -1.86 -2.76
C THR A 49 -10.69 -0.64 -1.90
N ILE A 50 -10.52 0.54 -2.51
CA ILE A 50 -10.27 1.78 -1.76
C ILE A 50 -11.47 2.12 -0.88
N ILE A 51 -12.70 1.99 -1.38
CA ILE A 51 -13.92 2.22 -0.62
C ILE A 51 -14.02 1.27 0.59
N ASN A 52 -13.73 -0.02 0.38
CA ASN A 52 -13.79 -1.02 1.46
C ASN A 52 -12.79 -0.74 2.60
N HIS A 53 -11.65 -0.11 2.28
CA HIS A 53 -10.60 0.22 3.25
C HIS A 53 -10.43 1.73 3.42
N TYR A 54 -11.49 2.51 3.18
CA TYR A 54 -11.39 3.96 3.02
C TYR A 54 -10.82 4.66 4.26
N ASN A 55 -11.28 4.27 5.45
CA ASN A 55 -10.79 4.84 6.70
C ASN A 55 -9.29 4.58 6.91
N ASP A 56 -8.84 3.34 6.69
CA ASP A 56 -7.43 2.95 6.85
C ASP A 56 -6.53 3.68 5.84
N ILE A 57 -6.99 3.78 4.60
CA ILE A 57 -6.31 4.52 3.54
C ILE A 57 -6.21 6.01 3.90
N LEU A 58 -7.27 6.59 4.45
CA LEU A 58 -7.28 7.99 4.83
C LEU A 58 -6.39 8.30 6.03
N ASN A 59 -6.17 7.34 6.93
CA ASN A 59 -5.22 7.48 8.04
C ASN A 59 -3.78 7.69 7.56
N TYR A 60 -3.45 7.26 6.33
CA TYR A 60 -2.18 7.62 5.68
C TYR A 60 -1.99 9.14 5.63
N PHE A 61 -3.03 9.95 5.43
CA PHE A 61 -2.89 11.40 5.30
C PHE A 61 -2.79 12.13 6.65
N GLU A 62 -2.93 11.43 7.78
CA GLU A 62 -2.67 11.98 9.12
C GLU A 62 -1.22 11.72 9.55
N ALA A 63 -0.82 10.45 9.64
CA ALA A 63 0.48 10.05 10.17
C ALA A 63 1.54 9.76 9.10
N ARG A 64 1.11 9.58 7.83
CA ARG A 64 1.93 9.12 6.69
C ARG A 64 2.77 7.88 6.99
N SER A 65 2.38 7.10 7.99
CA SER A 65 3.03 5.85 8.32
C SER A 65 2.80 4.87 7.16
N THR A 66 3.89 4.43 6.55
CA THR A 66 3.87 3.45 5.48
C THR A 66 4.22 2.09 6.03
N ASN A 67 3.69 1.04 5.41
CA ASN A 67 4.07 -0.34 5.69
C ASN A 67 5.51 -0.68 5.22
N ALA A 68 6.27 0.30 4.70
CA ALA A 68 7.59 0.10 4.11
C ALA A 68 8.60 -0.54 5.07
N ALA A 69 8.55 -0.19 6.37
CA ALA A 69 9.41 -0.82 7.38
C ALA A 69 9.08 -2.32 7.55
N ALA A 70 7.79 -2.67 7.59
CA ALA A 70 7.35 -4.06 7.67
C ALA A 70 7.62 -4.83 6.37
N GLU A 71 7.48 -4.20 5.20
CA GLU A 71 7.83 -4.79 3.91
C GLU A 71 9.34 -5.07 3.81
N SER A 72 10.17 -4.12 4.23
CA SER A 72 11.63 -4.28 4.32
C SER A 72 11.99 -5.41 5.29
N PHE A 73 11.32 -5.48 6.44
CA PHE A 73 11.52 -6.56 7.41
C PHE A 73 11.10 -7.92 6.82
N ASN A 74 9.94 -8.01 6.17
CA ASN A 74 9.48 -9.20 5.47
C ASN A 74 10.47 -9.66 4.38
N ALA A 75 11.08 -8.71 3.66
CA ALA A 75 12.14 -9.01 2.69
C ALA A 75 13.40 -9.58 3.37
N LYS A 76 13.83 -9.01 4.51
CA LYS A 76 14.95 -9.55 5.31
C LYS A 76 14.67 -10.98 5.79
N ILE A 77 13.46 -11.24 6.32
CA ILE A 77 13.05 -12.59 6.74
C ILE A 77 13.07 -13.57 5.57
N LYS A 78 12.51 -13.19 4.42
CA LYS A 78 12.50 -14.04 3.22
C LYS A 78 13.92 -14.39 2.78
N ASN A 79 14.82 -13.41 2.74
CA ASN A 79 16.21 -13.63 2.37
C ASN A 79 16.95 -14.53 3.39
N PHE A 80 16.77 -14.28 4.68
CA PHE A 80 17.35 -15.10 5.75
C PHE A 80 16.88 -16.55 5.66
N ARG A 81 15.58 -16.78 5.43
CA ARG A 81 15.02 -18.12 5.21
C ARG A 81 15.59 -18.79 3.97
N LEU A 82 15.81 -18.04 2.88
CA LEU A 82 16.39 -18.55 1.63
C LEU A 82 17.82 -19.06 1.84
N GLN A 83 18.66 -18.28 2.55
CA GLN A 83 20.03 -18.66 2.89
C GLN A 83 20.11 -19.96 3.69
N LEU A 84 19.11 -20.19 4.56
CA LEU A 84 19.01 -21.39 5.38
C LEU A 84 18.33 -22.57 4.68
N ARG A 85 17.95 -22.42 3.41
CA ARG A 85 17.22 -23.42 2.60
C ARG A 85 15.94 -23.90 3.29
N GLY A 86 15.23 -22.98 3.94
CA GLY A 86 13.99 -23.25 4.67
C GLY A 86 14.15 -23.17 6.20
N VAL A 87 13.12 -23.64 6.90
CA VAL A 87 13.05 -23.63 8.37
C VAL A 87 12.77 -25.04 8.86
N LYS A 88 13.78 -25.68 9.47
CA LYS A 88 13.61 -27.00 10.11
C LYS A 88 13.14 -26.88 11.57
N ASP A 89 13.74 -25.95 12.31
CA ASP A 89 13.39 -25.64 13.70
C ASP A 89 12.90 -24.19 13.79
N ARG A 90 11.62 -24.02 14.16
CA ARG A 90 10.99 -22.70 14.26
C ARG A 90 11.50 -21.92 15.46
N THR A 91 11.74 -22.58 16.59
CA THR A 91 12.22 -21.95 17.82
C THR A 91 13.62 -21.39 17.60
N PHE A 92 14.51 -22.19 17.01
CA PHE A 92 15.87 -21.73 16.69
C PHE A 92 15.89 -20.66 15.58
N PHE A 93 14.99 -20.74 14.60
CA PHE A 93 14.85 -19.70 13.58
C PHE A 93 14.41 -18.36 14.17
N LEU A 94 13.40 -18.36 15.05
CA LEU A 94 12.94 -17.16 15.74
C LEU A 94 14.03 -16.57 16.65
N PHE A 95 14.78 -17.42 17.36
CA PHE A 95 15.93 -16.98 18.16
C PHE A 95 16.99 -16.25 17.32
N ARG A 96 17.34 -16.76 16.14
CA ARG A 96 18.31 -16.07 15.27
C ARG A 96 17.75 -14.82 14.61
N LEU A 97 16.46 -14.85 14.25
CA LEU A 97 15.78 -13.71 13.65
C LEU A 97 15.75 -12.52 14.61
N THR A 98 15.44 -12.76 15.90
CA THR A 98 15.51 -11.70 16.91
C THR A 98 16.94 -11.23 17.13
N LYS A 99 17.92 -12.13 17.25
CA LYS A 99 19.33 -11.72 17.49
C LYS A 99 19.97 -10.93 16.35
N LEU A 100 19.49 -11.06 15.11
CA LEU A 100 20.07 -10.40 13.93
C LEU A 100 19.31 -9.15 13.48
N PHE A 101 18.00 -9.07 13.77
CA PHE A 101 17.12 -8.05 13.18
C PHE A 101 16.23 -7.33 14.19
N ALA A 102 16.30 -7.64 15.49
CA ALA A 102 15.60 -6.96 16.59
C ALA A 102 16.59 -6.49 17.66
#